data_AF-A0A3D4HDC7-F1
#
_entry.id   AF-A0A3D4HDC7-F1
#
_cell.length_a   1.000
_cell.length_b   1.000
_cell.length_c   1.000
_cell.angle_alpha   90.00
_cell.angle_beta   90.00
_cell.angle_gamma   90.00
#
_symmetry.space_group_name_H-M   'P 1'
#
loop_
_entity.id
_entity.type
_entity.pdbx_description
1 polymer ?
#
loop_
_entity_poly.entity_id
_entity_poly.type
_entity_poly.pdbx_seq_one_letter_code
_entity_poly.pdbx_strand_id
1 'polypeptide(L)'
;MHGEVYEESLGGLVAQLENDLGRKGIHVVIGRLSDFDMANETYPHWTRVREAQVAFADSRPKTEWVDTDDLNDGVNKKGDPIKNDLHYSVSGYNKFGNRLAQAAIRLAND
;
A
#
# COMPACT_ATOMS: atom_id res chain seq x y z
N MET A 1 17.03 -8.97 -5.23
CA MET A 1 15.85 -8.07 -5.10
C MET A 1 14.79 -8.58 -6.05
N HIS A 2 13.51 -8.58 -5.65
CA HIS A 2 12.43 -9.36 -6.28
C HIS A 2 11.22 -8.52 -6.69
N GLY A 3 11.46 -7.32 -7.21
CA GLY A 3 10.39 -6.37 -7.53
C GLY A 3 9.64 -6.77 -8.80
N GLU A 4 10.30 -7.52 -9.67
CA GLU A 4 9.81 -8.08 -10.92
C GLU A 4 8.70 -9.10 -10.77
N VAL A 5 8.61 -9.79 -9.62
CA VAL A 5 7.56 -10.78 -9.33
C VAL A 5 6.53 -10.27 -8.33
N TYR A 6 6.60 -8.99 -7.91
CA TYR A 6 5.80 -8.49 -6.79
C TYR A 6 4.30 -8.51 -7.09
N GLU A 7 3.90 -8.04 -8.27
CA GLU A 7 2.50 -8.02 -8.70
C GLU A 7 1.91 -9.44 -8.77
N GLU A 8 2.63 -10.37 -9.42
CA GLU A 8 2.23 -11.77 -9.52
C GLU A 8 2.12 -12.42 -8.13
N SER A 9 3.09 -12.14 -7.26
CA SER A 9 3.09 -12.67 -5.88
C SER A 9 1.93 -12.12 -5.05
N LEU A 10 1.60 -10.84 -5.18
CA LEU A 10 0.47 -10.21 -4.49
C LEU A 10 -0.87 -10.77 -5.02
N GLY A 11 -0.98 -10.96 -6.33
CA GLY A 11 -2.10 -11.66 -6.97
C GLY A 11 -2.27 -13.09 -6.46
N GLY A 12 -1.17 -13.84 -6.37
CA GLY A 12 -1.14 -15.19 -5.82
C GLY A 12 -1.58 -15.25 -4.36
N LEU A 13 -1.11 -14.31 -3.52
CA LEU A 13 -1.53 -14.20 -2.13
C LEU A 13 -3.04 -14.00 -2.00
N VAL A 14 -3.63 -13.08 -2.76
CA VAL A 14 -5.08 -12.86 -2.72
C VAL A 14 -5.85 -14.08 -3.21
N ALA A 15 -5.38 -14.75 -4.26
CA ALA A 15 -6.01 -15.99 -4.73
C ALA A 15 -5.97 -17.11 -3.68
N GLN A 16 -4.87 -17.22 -2.93
CA GLN A 16 -4.76 -18.16 -1.80
C GLN A 16 -5.75 -17.81 -0.69
N LEU A 17 -5.83 -16.54 -0.28
CA LEU A 17 -6.80 -16.08 0.73
C LEU A 17 -8.25 -16.38 0.31
N GLU A 18 -8.61 -16.15 -0.95
CA GLU A 18 -9.94 -16.47 -1.46
C GLU A 18 -10.26 -17.97 -1.42
N ASN A 19 -9.26 -18.82 -1.70
CA ASN A 19 -9.39 -20.27 -1.60
C ASN A 19 -9.58 -20.72 -0.15
N ASP A 20 -8.71 -20.26 0.74
CA ASP A 20 -8.68 -20.68 2.14
C ASP A 20 -9.93 -20.22 2.91
N LEU A 21 -10.46 -19.04 2.57
CA LEU A 21 -11.71 -18.52 3.13
C LEU A 21 -12.96 -19.11 2.47
N GLY A 22 -12.82 -19.89 1.39
CA GLY A 22 -13.94 -20.39 0.60
C GLY A 22 -14.81 -19.28 -0.01
N ARG A 23 -14.24 -18.08 -0.22
CA ARG A 23 -14.95 -16.89 -0.71
C ARG A 23 -14.17 -16.24 -1.85
N LYS A 24 -14.77 -16.25 -3.05
CA LYS A 24 -14.24 -15.54 -4.22
C LYS A 24 -14.60 -14.06 -4.20
N GLY A 25 -13.77 -13.23 -4.82
CA GLY A 25 -14.00 -11.81 -4.98
C GLY A 25 -14.02 -11.07 -3.64
N ILE A 26 -13.09 -11.40 -2.74
CA ILE A 26 -12.92 -10.63 -1.50
C ILE A 26 -12.53 -9.18 -1.84
N HIS A 27 -13.00 -8.23 -1.05
CA HIS A 27 -12.63 -6.83 -1.22
C HIS A 27 -11.22 -6.64 -0.68
N VAL A 28 -10.38 -5.94 -1.42
CA VAL A 28 -8.98 -5.71 -1.05
C VAL A 28 -8.68 -4.21 -1.07
N VAL A 29 -8.05 -3.72 -0.02
CA VAL A 29 -7.54 -2.35 0.02
C VAL A 29 -6.07 -2.40 0.41
N ILE A 30 -5.20 -1.78 -0.38
CA ILE A 30 -3.76 -1.70 -0.08
C ILE A 30 -3.29 -0.25 0.06
N GLY A 31 -2.20 -0.05 0.78
CA GLY A 31 -1.41 1.17 0.67
C GLY A 31 -0.28 0.98 -0.33
N ARG A 32 -0.12 1.92 -1.28
CA ARG A 32 1.11 1.99 -2.06
C ARG A 32 2.26 2.39 -1.12
N LEU A 33 3.49 1.94 -1.34
CA LEU A 33 4.66 2.48 -0.63
C LEU A 33 4.74 4.01 -0.82
N SER A 34 5.27 4.76 0.16
CA SER A 34 5.41 6.23 0.08
C SER A 34 6.54 6.68 -0.84
N ASP A 35 6.78 7.98 -0.93
CA ASP A 35 7.78 8.62 -1.77
C ASP A 35 9.22 8.56 -1.22
N PHE A 36 9.46 7.75 -0.19
CA PHE A 36 10.75 7.65 0.52
C PHE A 36 11.98 7.63 -0.39
N ASP A 37 12.04 6.67 -1.31
CA ASP A 37 13.22 6.41 -2.14
C ASP A 37 12.89 6.43 -3.63
N MET A 38 12.30 7.54 -4.10
CA MET A 38 11.91 7.68 -5.52
C MET A 38 13.09 7.66 -6.49
N ALA A 39 14.31 7.93 -6.01
CA ALA A 39 15.54 7.78 -6.79
C ALA A 39 16.09 6.35 -6.80
N ASN A 40 15.50 5.43 -6.03
CA ASN A 40 15.93 4.03 -5.89
C ASN A 40 17.40 3.91 -5.41
N GLU A 41 17.88 4.86 -4.61
CA GLU A 41 19.27 4.91 -4.15
C GLU A 41 19.53 3.92 -3.01
N THR A 42 18.55 3.75 -2.12
CA THR A 42 18.66 2.86 -0.94
C THR A 42 18.07 1.47 -1.23
N TYR A 43 16.95 1.44 -1.95
CA TYR A 43 16.15 0.28 -2.31
C TYR A 43 15.92 0.31 -3.82
N PRO A 44 16.78 -0.35 -4.62
CA PRO A 44 16.75 -0.22 -6.08
C PRO A 44 15.43 -0.59 -6.81
N HIS A 45 14.44 -1.16 -6.12
CA HIS A 45 13.14 -1.56 -6.68
C HIS A 45 11.97 -0.80 -6.03
N TRP A 46 12.21 0.30 -5.31
CA TRP A 46 11.17 1.06 -4.62
C TRP A 46 10.05 1.52 -5.56
N THR A 47 10.41 2.20 -6.65
CA THR A 47 9.42 2.66 -7.65
C THR A 47 8.76 1.49 -8.38
N ARG A 48 9.53 0.43 -8.65
CA ARG A 48 8.99 -0.78 -9.30
C ARG A 48 7.89 -1.45 -8.47
N VAL A 49 8.08 -1.56 -7.16
CA VAL A 49 7.05 -2.12 -6.26
C VAL A 49 5.86 -1.18 -6.15
N ARG A 50 6.07 0.14 -6.13
CA ARG A 50 4.97 1.14 -6.17
C ARG A 50 4.10 0.96 -7.41
N GLU A 51 4.71 0.83 -8.59
CA GLU A 51 4.02 0.59 -9.85
C GLU A 51 3.23 -0.72 -9.82
N ALA A 52 3.86 -1.81 -9.35
CA ALA A 52 3.21 -3.11 -9.20
C ALA A 52 2.00 -3.09 -8.26
N GLN A 53 2.06 -2.33 -7.16
CA GLN A 53 0.92 -2.18 -6.23
C GLN A 53 -0.27 -1.48 -6.90
N VAL A 54 -0.02 -0.41 -7.65
CA VAL A 54 -1.06 0.31 -8.38
C VAL A 54 -1.65 -0.58 -9.49
N ALA A 55 -0.80 -1.23 -10.29
CA ALA A 55 -1.23 -2.14 -11.35
C ALA A 55 -2.07 -3.32 -10.81
N PHE A 56 -1.65 -3.90 -9.69
CA PHE A 56 -2.42 -4.95 -9.01
C PHE A 56 -3.83 -4.49 -8.64
N ALA A 57 -3.96 -3.27 -8.08
CA ALA A 57 -5.24 -2.74 -7.66
C ALA A 57 -6.14 -2.36 -8.86
N ASP A 58 -5.58 -1.68 -9.86
CA ASP A 58 -6.32 -1.19 -11.02
C ASP A 58 -6.78 -2.33 -11.96
N SER A 59 -6.07 -3.46 -11.97
CA SER A 59 -6.39 -4.62 -12.83
C SER A 59 -7.47 -5.54 -12.26
N ARG A 60 -7.91 -5.34 -11.01
CA ARG A 60 -8.82 -6.26 -10.31
C ARG A 60 -10.10 -5.55 -9.86
N PRO A 61 -11.28 -6.12 -10.11
CA PRO A 61 -12.51 -5.60 -9.53
C PRO A 61 -12.44 -5.71 -8.00
N LYS A 62 -13.14 -4.81 -7.29
CA LYS A 62 -13.24 -4.80 -5.82
C LYS A 62 -11.90 -4.66 -5.11
N THR A 63 -10.93 -4.04 -5.77
CA THR A 63 -9.64 -3.70 -5.20
C THR A 63 -9.44 -2.20 -5.31
N GLU A 64 -9.02 -1.57 -4.21
CA GLU A 64 -8.60 -0.16 -4.20
C GLU A 64 -7.18 -0.06 -3.62
N TRP A 65 -6.50 1.03 -3.96
CA TRP A 65 -5.27 1.43 -3.30
C TRP A 65 -5.39 2.86 -2.78
N VAL A 66 -4.62 3.19 -1.74
CA VAL A 66 -4.56 4.56 -1.19
C VAL A 66 -3.16 5.14 -1.33
N ASP A 67 -3.11 6.43 -1.65
CA ASP A 67 -1.89 7.22 -1.71
C ASP A 67 -1.28 7.39 -0.31
N THR A 68 0.04 7.43 -0.24
CA THR A 68 0.84 7.49 0.98
C THR A 68 2.03 8.45 0.89
N ASP A 69 2.19 9.20 -0.21
CA ASP A 69 3.35 10.06 -0.43
C ASP A 69 3.46 11.20 0.59
N ASP A 70 2.34 11.60 1.21
CA ASP A 70 2.31 12.69 2.19
C ASP A 70 2.31 12.21 3.65
N LEU A 71 2.76 10.98 3.93
CA LEU A 71 2.60 10.33 5.24
C LEU A 71 3.89 10.17 6.05
N ASN A 72 5.05 10.39 5.45
CA ASN A 72 6.39 10.16 6.04
C ASN A 72 7.11 11.45 6.50
N ASP A 73 6.40 12.56 6.55
CA ASP A 73 6.83 13.81 7.20
C ASP A 73 6.12 14.02 8.54
N GLY A 74 6.78 14.67 9.49
CA GLY A 74 6.18 15.11 10.75
C GLY A 74 6.98 14.69 11.98
N VAL A 75 6.33 14.00 12.92
CA VAL A 75 6.96 13.55 14.18
C VAL A 75 6.76 12.05 14.35
N ASN A 76 7.84 11.33 14.67
CA ASN A 76 7.80 9.90 14.92
C ASN A 76 7.27 9.56 16.34
N LYS A 77 7.17 8.27 16.68
CA LYS A 77 6.67 7.84 18.00
C LYS A 77 7.57 8.23 19.19
N LYS A 78 8.83 8.58 18.94
CA LYS A 78 9.80 9.03 19.96
C LYS A 78 9.74 10.54 20.21
N GLY A 79 9.00 11.29 19.39
CA GLY A 79 8.95 12.74 19.44
C GLY A 79 9.98 13.43 18.55
N ASP A 80 10.74 12.69 17.74
CA ASP A 80 11.73 13.28 16.85
C ASP A 80 11.06 13.79 15.55
N PRO A 81 11.47 14.96 15.03
CA PRO A 81 11.06 15.40 13.71
C PRO A 81 11.64 14.47 12.64
N ILE A 82 10.80 14.07 11.70
CA ILE A 82 11.17 13.24 10.55
C ILE A 82 10.74 13.92 9.25
N LYS A 83 11.53 13.70 8.21
CA LYS A 83 11.26 14.22 6.87
C LYS A 83 11.66 13.17 5.84
N ASN A 84 10.74 12.85 4.94
CA ASN A 84 10.86 11.81 3.93
C ASN A 84 11.48 10.54 4.54
N ASP A 85 10.92 10.08 5.66
CA ASP A 85 11.43 8.91 6.38
C ASP A 85 10.94 7.61 5.74
N LEU A 86 11.64 6.51 6.03
CA LEU A 86 11.21 5.17 5.61
C LEU A 86 9.85 4.80 6.24
N HIS A 87 9.60 5.29 7.46
CA HIS A 87 8.35 5.04 8.19
C HIS A 87 7.46 6.30 8.21
N TYR A 88 6.16 6.08 8.39
CA TYR A 88 5.22 7.19 8.52
C TYR A 88 5.36 7.91 9.87
N SER A 89 5.01 9.19 9.88
CA SER A 89 4.85 9.92 11.14
C SER A 89 3.63 9.42 11.91
N VAL A 90 3.50 9.82 13.17
CA VAL A 90 2.31 9.48 13.99
C VAL A 90 1.03 9.98 13.30
N SER A 91 1.04 11.21 12.81
CA SER A 91 -0.06 11.77 12.02
C SER A 91 -0.24 11.06 10.68
N GLY A 92 0.85 10.65 10.04
CA GLY A 92 0.84 9.88 8.80
C GLY A 92 0.11 8.55 8.92
N TYR A 93 0.40 7.77 9.97
CA TYR A 93 -0.34 6.53 10.26
C TYR A 93 -1.83 6.75 10.53
N ASN A 94 -2.19 7.83 11.24
CA ASN A 94 -3.59 8.17 11.45
C ASN A 94 -4.30 8.50 10.12
N LYS A 95 -3.65 9.26 9.24
CA LYS A 95 -4.18 9.58 7.91
C LYS A 95 -4.28 8.33 7.03
N PHE A 96 -3.29 7.44 7.09
CA PHE A 96 -3.30 6.17 6.38
C PHE A 96 -4.52 5.32 6.77
N GLY A 97 -4.76 5.13 8.07
CA GLY A 97 -5.90 4.36 8.57
C GLY A 97 -7.24 4.94 8.12
N ASN A 98 -7.38 6.28 8.16
CA ASN A 98 -8.58 6.95 7.65
C ASN A 98 -8.79 6.71 6.15
N ARG A 99 -7.72 6.77 5.33
CA ARG A 99 -7.81 6.50 3.89
C ARG A 99 -8.22 5.06 3.60
N LEU A 100 -7.61 4.09 4.30
CA LEU A 100 -7.97 2.67 4.16
C LEU A 100 -9.44 2.43 4.53
N ALA A 101 -9.91 3.01 5.63
CA ALA A 101 -11.29 2.88 6.06
C ALA A 101 -12.27 3.48 5.03
N GLN A 102 -11.97 4.66 4.48
CA GLN A 102 -12.80 5.28 3.46
C GLN A 102 -12.87 4.45 2.17
N ALA A 103 -11.74 3.88 1.72
CA ALA A 103 -11.70 2.98 0.57
C ALA A 103 -12.51 1.70 0.82
N ALA A 104 -12.36 1.09 2.00
CA ALA A 104 -13.12 -0.10 2.36
C ALA A 104 -14.64 0.18 2.41
N ILE A 105 -15.05 1.34 2.92
CA ILE A 105 -16.46 1.76 2.95
C ILE A 105 -17.02 1.95 1.54
N ARG A 106 -16.26 2.54 0.61
CA ARG A 106 -16.69 2.67 -0.79
C ARG A 106 -16.93 1.30 -1.41
N LEU A 107 -15.92 0.43 -1.36
CA LEU A 107 -16.03 -0.94 -1.87
C LEU A 107 -17.17 -1.75 -1.25
N ALA A 108 -17.52 -1.50 0.01
CA ALA A 108 -18.62 -2.20 0.68
C ALA A 108 -20.01 -1.72 0.24
N ASN A 109 -20.11 -0.52 -0.35
CA ASN A 109 -21.36 0.10 -0.78
C ASN A 109 -21.56 0.09 -2.31
N ASP A 110 -20.54 -0.32 -3.08
CA ASP A 110 -20.61 -0.59 -4.52
C ASP A 110 -21.36 -1.90 -4.84
#